data_AF-A0A255EL40-F1
#
_entry.id   AF-A0A255EL40-F1
#
_cell.length_a   1.000
_cell.length_b   1.000
_cell.length_c   1.000
_cell.angle_alpha   90.00
_cell.angle_beta   90.00
_cell.angle_gamma   90.00
#
_symmetry.space_group_name_H-M   'P 1'
#
loop_
_entity.id
_entity.type
_entity.pdbx_description
1 polymer ?
#
loop_
_entity_poly.entity_id
_entity_poly.type
_entity_poly.pdbx_seq_one_letter_code
_entity_poly.pdbx_strand_id
1 'polypeptide(L)'
;MKLGHGNYDRRPVVRVPAAADNGQEAWRGAAAWQRLGSGEVGAGEPDAGPADRRVVVIDTVPGVDVADLMSQLSGAHPEATVVDVAQAAALPGKELDQLLASRLTDDRVFGKLTHEPLEHFYDADRLAGAAERVGAGLTFLVGWGAALVPVEADCVVLADLPRWETQQRQRQGAPNWGCDNGTEDPLRKYKRSYFVEWRTADRHKQDIWSRLDLVLDTTAEAVLVTADAVRRGLASTARRPFRVMPYFDPGSWGGQWMREVCGLDAEPPNFAWCFDCVPEENSLLLEIDGSTVELPAQNLVLQHPAELLGRRTRARFGAEFPIRFDLLDTMGGGNLSLQVHPLTEYIQREFGMPYTQDESYYLLDAAPGAHVYLGLREGIDPEQMMADLRTAQQGGADFVAEDYVNTFPARPHDHFLIPAGTVHSSGADSMVLEISATPYIFTFKMWDWGRLGLDGKPRPINIDHAEANIQWDRDTAWVEQNLVGQVAELAASEGWREERTGLHELEFIETRRHWIRGRSEHHTHGTVQVKNLVHGAEALVESPTGAFEPFVVHYAETFIVPAAVGAYTVRPHGPAVGTEIATITAWVRGTETTD
;
A
#
# COMPACT_ATOMS: atom_id res chain seq x y z
N MET A 1 7.60 -30.21 4.01
CA MET A 1 9.05 -29.91 4.07
C MET A 1 9.12 -28.42 4.33
N LYS A 2 9.69 -27.95 5.45
CA LYS A 2 9.67 -26.50 5.77
C LYS A 2 10.44 -25.74 4.68
N LEU A 3 9.74 -24.97 3.84
CA LEU A 3 10.30 -24.21 2.70
C LEU A 3 10.89 -22.85 3.14
N GLY A 4 11.40 -22.76 4.37
CA GLY A 4 12.08 -21.56 4.84
C GLY A 4 13.50 -21.51 4.28
N HIS A 5 13.78 -20.58 3.37
CA HIS A 5 15.11 -20.36 2.82
C HIS A 5 15.90 -19.28 3.57
N GLY A 6 15.25 -18.51 4.45
CA GLY A 6 15.89 -17.55 5.36
C GLY A 6 16.56 -16.35 4.68
N ASN A 7 16.27 -16.13 3.39
CA ASN A 7 16.88 -15.11 2.54
C ASN A 7 15.88 -14.06 2.02
N TYR A 8 14.64 -14.05 2.54
CA TYR A 8 13.65 -13.04 2.21
C TYR A 8 14.18 -11.63 2.54
N ASP A 9 14.25 -10.76 1.54
CA ASP A 9 14.68 -9.38 1.69
C ASP A 9 13.53 -8.52 2.22
N ARG A 10 13.69 -8.05 3.45
CA ARG A 10 12.71 -7.19 4.16
C ARG A 10 12.90 -5.71 3.88
N ARG A 11 14.03 -5.31 3.28
CA ARG A 11 14.37 -3.91 2.99
C ARG A 11 15.00 -3.79 1.59
N PRO A 12 14.27 -4.16 0.53
CA PRO A 12 14.76 -4.03 -0.83
C PRO A 12 15.04 -2.56 -1.17
N VAL A 13 16.20 -2.29 -1.76
CA VAL A 13 16.66 -0.92 -2.08
C VAL A 13 16.90 -0.77 -3.58
N VAL A 14 16.42 0.34 -4.14
CA VAL A 14 16.76 0.74 -5.52
C VAL A 14 17.91 1.73 -5.49
N ARG A 15 19.03 1.36 -6.12
CA ARG A 15 20.16 2.28 -6.28
C ARG A 15 19.86 3.35 -7.31
N VAL A 16 20.06 4.61 -6.92
CA VAL A 16 19.85 5.77 -7.79
C VAL A 16 21.13 6.07 -8.56
N PRO A 17 21.06 6.28 -9.89
CA PRO A 17 22.21 6.71 -10.67
C PRO A 17 22.74 8.07 -10.19
N ALA A 18 24.06 8.16 -10.02
CA ALA A 18 24.75 9.39 -9.63
C ALA A 18 24.46 10.53 -10.62
N ALA A 19 24.40 11.76 -10.12
CA ALA A 19 24.32 12.95 -10.96
C ALA A 19 25.55 13.09 -11.87
N ALA A 20 25.37 13.72 -13.03
CA ALA A 20 26.45 13.90 -14.01
C ALA A 20 27.59 14.82 -13.50
N ASP A 21 27.28 15.73 -12.58
CA ASP A 21 28.22 16.68 -11.98
C ASP A 21 28.89 16.16 -10.69
N ASN A 22 28.47 14.99 -10.18
CA ASN A 22 28.90 14.41 -8.90
C ASN A 22 28.75 15.37 -7.69
N GLY A 23 27.74 16.26 -7.71
CA GLY A 23 27.40 17.05 -6.54
C GLY A 23 26.95 16.17 -5.37
N GLN A 24 27.08 16.68 -4.13
CA GLN A 24 26.50 16.00 -2.97
C GLN A 24 24.97 16.04 -3.08
N GLU A 25 24.32 14.89 -2.92
CA GLU A 25 22.86 14.77 -3.11
C GLU A 25 22.11 14.30 -1.86
N ALA A 26 22.82 13.90 -0.81
CA ALA A 26 22.24 13.48 0.46
C ALA A 26 22.97 14.06 1.68
N TRP A 27 22.20 14.37 2.72
CA TRP A 27 22.66 14.82 4.03
C TRP A 27 21.89 14.08 5.12
N ARG A 28 22.56 13.75 6.24
CA ARG A 28 21.99 12.95 7.33
C ARG A 28 22.11 13.65 8.69
N GLY A 29 21.13 13.42 9.56
CA GLY A 29 21.13 13.91 10.94
C GLY A 29 21.34 15.43 11.01
N ALA A 30 22.30 15.88 11.81
CA ALA A 30 22.60 17.30 11.98
C ALA A 30 22.94 18.02 10.65
N ALA A 31 23.59 17.33 9.70
CA ALA A 31 23.94 17.93 8.41
C ALA A 31 22.69 18.23 7.57
N ALA A 32 21.64 17.39 7.65
CA ALA A 32 20.37 17.63 6.98
C ALA A 32 19.72 18.93 7.49
N TRP A 33 19.67 19.12 8.81
CA TRP A 33 19.08 20.32 9.41
C TRP A 33 19.87 21.59 9.09
N GLN A 34 21.20 21.52 9.12
CA GLN A 34 22.06 22.64 8.72
C GLN A 34 21.86 23.00 7.24
N ARG A 35 21.74 22.00 6.37
CA ARG A 35 21.56 22.18 4.93
C ARG A 35 20.32 22.99 4.57
N LEU A 36 19.19 22.77 5.24
CA LEU A 36 17.95 23.50 4.98
C LEU A 36 18.14 25.02 5.09
N GLY A 37 19.00 25.49 5.99
CA GLY A 37 19.31 26.91 6.18
C GLY A 37 20.57 27.43 5.49
N SER A 38 21.26 26.67 4.61
CA SER A 38 22.59 27.08 4.10
C SER A 38 22.63 27.93 2.81
N GLY A 39 21.56 27.98 2.00
CA GLY A 39 21.43 28.93 0.87
C GLY A 39 21.87 28.41 -0.49
N GLU A 40 22.49 27.24 -0.56
CA GLU A 40 22.94 26.68 -1.84
C GLU A 40 21.87 25.72 -2.33
N VAL A 41 21.12 26.05 -3.37
CA VAL A 41 20.19 25.12 -4.01
C VAL A 41 20.42 25.21 -5.52
N GLY A 42 21.15 24.24 -6.08
CA GLY A 42 21.33 24.10 -7.53
C GLY A 42 22.10 25.23 -8.24
N ALA A 43 22.55 24.97 -9.46
CA ALA A 43 23.41 25.84 -10.26
C ALA A 43 22.66 26.98 -11.00
N GLY A 44 21.76 27.68 -10.30
CA GLY A 44 21.10 28.90 -10.80
C GLY A 44 21.62 30.13 -10.06
N GLU A 45 21.98 31.19 -10.78
CA GLU A 45 22.31 32.47 -10.14
C GLU A 45 21.10 32.94 -9.31
N PRO A 46 21.29 33.35 -8.04
CA PRO A 46 20.20 33.89 -7.24
C PRO A 46 19.67 35.16 -7.91
N ASP A 47 18.40 35.14 -8.33
CA ASP A 47 17.72 36.37 -8.71
C ASP A 47 17.56 37.23 -7.46
N ALA A 48 18.00 38.48 -7.56
CA ALA A 48 18.32 39.33 -6.43
C ALA A 48 17.05 39.88 -5.76
N GLY A 49 16.48 39.09 -4.86
CA GLY A 49 15.68 39.62 -3.74
C GLY A 49 16.53 40.53 -2.83
N PRO A 50 15.92 41.33 -1.94
CA PRO A 50 16.68 42.12 -0.98
C PRO A 50 17.63 41.18 -0.21
N ALA A 51 18.92 41.50 -0.22
CA ALA A 51 20.07 40.64 0.14
C ALA A 51 20.08 40.08 1.59
N ASP A 52 18.98 40.24 2.31
CA ASP A 52 18.84 39.97 3.74
C ASP A 52 17.54 39.20 4.05
N ARG A 53 16.90 38.54 3.08
CA ARG A 53 15.70 37.69 3.30
C ARG A 53 15.89 36.33 2.63
N ARG A 54 15.57 35.25 3.35
CA ARG A 54 15.47 33.91 2.78
C ARG A 54 14.30 33.12 3.34
N VAL A 55 13.55 32.45 2.49
CA VAL A 55 12.36 31.66 2.81
C VAL A 55 12.54 30.23 2.38
N VAL A 56 12.39 29.32 3.32
CA VAL A 56 12.36 27.88 3.09
C VAL A 56 10.97 27.40 3.44
N VAL A 57 10.25 26.89 2.44
CA VAL A 57 8.96 26.24 2.63
C VAL A 57 9.23 24.75 2.86
N ILE A 58 8.79 24.21 3.99
CA ILE A 58 8.84 22.79 4.31
C ILE A 58 7.40 22.31 4.40
N ASP A 59 6.86 21.91 3.25
CA ASP A 59 5.53 21.32 3.16
C ASP A 59 5.60 19.87 3.66
N THR A 60 4.66 19.49 4.52
CA THR A 60 4.65 18.15 5.12
C THR A 60 3.44 17.35 4.63
N VAL A 61 3.45 16.04 4.86
CA VAL A 61 2.22 15.23 4.77
C VAL A 61 1.57 15.06 6.15
N PRO A 62 0.27 14.71 6.22
CA PRO A 62 -0.37 14.28 7.47
C PRO A 62 0.43 13.17 8.16
N GLY A 63 0.62 13.26 9.47
CA GLY A 63 1.37 12.27 10.27
C GLY A 63 2.85 12.63 10.56
N VAL A 64 3.41 13.61 9.85
CA VAL A 64 4.72 14.19 10.19
C VAL A 64 4.62 14.93 11.54
N ASP A 65 5.59 14.72 12.42
CA ASP A 65 5.69 15.45 13.69
C ASP A 65 6.22 16.87 13.43
N VAL A 66 5.30 17.81 13.22
CA VAL A 66 5.62 19.21 12.95
C VAL A 66 6.31 19.86 14.16
N ALA A 67 5.98 19.45 15.38
CA ALA A 67 6.58 20.02 16.58
C ALA A 67 8.05 19.62 16.73
N ASP A 68 8.39 18.34 16.50
CA ASP A 68 9.78 17.90 16.44
C ASP A 68 10.52 18.58 15.29
N LEU A 69 9.92 18.63 14.09
CA LEU A 69 10.51 19.31 12.93
C LEU A 69 10.88 20.77 13.24
N MET A 70 9.98 21.54 13.85
CA MET A 70 10.23 22.92 14.25
C MET A 70 11.31 23.03 15.35
N SER A 71 11.35 22.08 16.28
CA SER A 71 12.38 22.00 17.32
C SER A 71 13.77 21.77 16.72
N GLN A 72 13.90 20.83 15.77
CA GLN A 72 15.15 20.55 15.06
C GLN A 72 15.63 21.76 14.25
N LEU A 73 14.71 22.42 13.54
CA LEU A 73 15.01 23.64 12.77
C LEU A 73 15.48 24.78 13.67
N SER A 74 14.78 25.02 14.78
CA SER A 74 15.15 26.06 15.75
C SER A 74 16.48 25.76 16.44
N GLY A 75 16.78 24.48 16.67
CA GLY A 75 18.07 24.04 17.21
C GLY A 75 19.22 24.23 16.23
N ALA A 76 18.99 23.96 14.94
CA ALA A 76 19.98 24.13 13.88
C ALA A 76 20.18 25.59 13.47
N HIS A 77 19.11 26.40 13.52
CA HIS A 77 19.08 27.81 13.10
C HIS A 77 18.39 28.69 14.16
N PRO A 78 19.06 29.02 15.29
CA PRO A 78 18.43 29.72 16.41
C PRO A 78 17.93 31.13 16.12
N GLU A 79 18.45 31.77 15.07
CA GLU A 79 18.05 33.13 14.65
C GLU A 79 16.94 33.10 13.58
N ALA A 80 16.54 31.92 13.10
CA ALA A 80 15.51 31.78 12.09
C ALA A 80 14.11 31.96 12.68
N THR A 81 13.23 32.59 11.90
CA THR A 81 11.80 32.61 12.20
C THR A 81 11.17 31.29 11.73
N VAL A 82 10.57 30.52 12.63
CA VAL A 82 9.87 29.27 12.28
C VAL A 82 8.37 29.47 12.46
N VAL A 83 7.59 29.21 11.41
CA VAL A 83 6.14 29.42 11.36
C VAL A 83 5.45 28.08 11.10
N ASP A 84 4.64 27.63 12.06
CA ASP A 84 3.65 26.57 11.82
C ASP A 84 2.49 27.17 11.00
N VAL A 85 2.38 26.77 9.73
CA VAL A 85 1.36 27.29 8.81
C VAL A 85 -0.01 26.71 9.12
N ALA A 86 -0.09 25.44 9.50
CA ALA A 86 -1.36 24.81 9.85
C ALA A 86 -1.95 25.48 11.09
N GLN A 87 -1.14 25.72 12.12
CA GLN A 87 -1.58 26.45 13.32
C GLN A 87 -1.99 27.91 13.00
N ALA A 88 -1.27 28.57 12.09
CA ALA A 88 -1.53 29.96 11.75
C ALA A 88 -2.79 30.17 10.88
N ALA A 89 -3.06 29.25 9.95
CA ALA A 89 -3.98 29.51 8.85
C ALA A 89 -4.99 28.39 8.54
N ALA A 90 -4.83 27.17 9.07
CA ALA A 90 -5.85 26.14 8.87
C ALA A 90 -7.17 26.55 9.55
N LEU A 91 -8.29 26.07 9.02
CA LEU A 91 -9.59 26.24 9.67
C LEU A 91 -9.55 25.61 11.07
N PRO A 92 -10.19 26.21 12.08
CA PRO A 92 -10.24 25.64 13.42
C PRO A 92 -10.84 24.22 13.41
N GLY A 93 -10.37 23.34 14.30
CA GLY A 93 -10.79 21.93 14.33
C GLY A 93 -12.31 21.70 14.28
N LYS A 94 -13.10 22.52 14.98
CA LYS A 94 -14.57 22.43 14.93
C LYS A 94 -15.17 22.72 13.56
N GLU A 95 -14.60 23.66 12.81
CA GLU A 95 -15.04 24.00 11.45
C GLU A 95 -14.61 22.91 10.46
N LEU A 96 -13.38 22.37 10.60
CA LEU A 96 -12.92 21.20 9.86
C LEU A 96 -13.85 20.00 10.09
N ASP A 97 -14.20 19.71 11.33
CA ASP A 97 -15.08 18.58 11.66
C ASP A 97 -16.47 18.75 11.04
N GLN A 98 -17.01 19.97 11.00
CA GLN A 98 -18.28 20.27 10.32
C GLN A 98 -18.19 20.07 8.82
N LEU A 99 -17.10 20.53 8.20
CA LEU A 99 -16.85 20.36 6.76
C LEU A 99 -16.71 18.88 6.39
N LEU A 100 -16.04 18.10 7.23
CA LEU A 100 -15.74 16.69 7.00
C LEU A 100 -16.84 15.73 7.47
N ALA A 101 -17.84 16.19 8.24
CA ALA A 101 -18.87 15.36 8.85
C ALA A 101 -19.60 14.44 7.83
N SER A 102 -19.95 15.00 6.66
CA SER A 102 -20.64 14.24 5.60
C SER A 102 -19.75 13.20 4.91
N ARG A 103 -18.42 13.31 5.04
CA ARG A 103 -17.44 12.36 4.50
C ARG A 103 -17.10 11.30 5.53
N LEU A 104 -16.87 11.67 6.78
CA LEU A 104 -16.49 10.70 7.82
C LEU A 104 -17.66 9.84 8.27
N THR A 105 -18.89 10.39 8.30
CA THR A 105 -20.11 9.72 8.77
C THR A 105 -20.00 9.18 10.21
N ASP A 106 -21.10 8.61 10.73
CA ASP A 106 -21.12 7.99 12.06
C ASP A 106 -20.63 6.53 12.07
N ASP A 107 -20.42 5.92 10.89
CA ASP A 107 -19.84 4.57 10.79
C ASP A 107 -18.45 4.54 11.44
N ARG A 108 -18.13 3.48 12.17
CA ARG A 108 -16.87 3.38 12.93
C ARG A 108 -15.64 3.28 12.02
N VAL A 109 -15.77 2.64 10.86
CA VAL A 109 -14.67 2.25 9.96
C VAL A 109 -14.75 2.99 8.62
N PHE A 110 -15.96 3.13 8.06
CA PHE A 110 -16.15 3.61 6.70
C PHE A 110 -16.54 5.07 6.63
N GLY A 111 -16.01 5.75 5.63
CA GLY A 111 -16.38 7.11 5.23
C GLY A 111 -16.59 7.16 3.72
N LYS A 112 -16.63 8.38 3.17
CA LYS A 112 -16.76 8.65 1.75
C LYS A 112 -15.54 9.42 1.27
N LEU A 113 -14.99 9.02 0.13
CA LEU A 113 -13.82 9.67 -0.44
C LEU A 113 -14.08 11.17 -0.67
N THR A 114 -13.10 11.99 -0.32
CA THR A 114 -13.14 13.44 -0.57
C THR A 114 -12.44 13.82 -1.86
N HIS A 115 -13.01 14.80 -2.55
CA HIS A 115 -12.41 15.49 -3.70
C HIS A 115 -12.01 16.93 -3.37
N GLU A 116 -12.18 17.37 -2.12
CA GLU A 116 -11.82 18.73 -1.71
C GLU A 116 -10.31 18.96 -1.85
N PRO A 117 -9.86 20.06 -2.47
CA PRO A 117 -8.47 20.46 -2.48
C PRO A 117 -8.02 20.95 -1.10
N LEU A 118 -6.72 20.95 -0.84
CA LEU A 118 -6.17 21.33 0.46
C LEU A 118 -6.51 22.78 0.84
N GLU A 119 -6.53 23.70 -0.14
CA GLU A 119 -6.85 25.11 0.11
C GLU A 119 -8.22 25.34 0.76
N HIS A 120 -9.19 24.44 0.57
CA HIS A 120 -10.51 24.55 1.20
C HIS A 120 -10.47 24.33 2.71
N PHE A 121 -9.36 23.79 3.23
CA PHE A 121 -9.14 23.59 4.67
C PHE A 121 -8.37 24.74 5.32
N TYR A 122 -8.12 25.83 4.58
CA TYR A 122 -7.37 27.01 5.01
C TYR A 122 -8.16 28.29 4.86
N ASP A 123 -7.90 29.25 5.75
CA ASP A 123 -8.40 30.63 5.65
C ASP A 123 -7.42 31.47 4.82
N ALA A 124 -7.89 32.01 3.70
CA ALA A 124 -7.06 32.76 2.75
C ALA A 124 -6.47 34.05 3.34
N ASP A 125 -7.20 34.77 4.20
CA ASP A 125 -6.70 35.99 4.85
C ASP A 125 -5.64 35.65 5.89
N ARG A 126 -5.78 34.50 6.58
CA ARG A 126 -4.74 34.02 7.51
C ARG A 126 -3.50 33.50 6.79
N LEU A 127 -3.64 32.88 5.62
CA LEU A 127 -2.50 32.53 4.77
C LEU A 127 -1.74 33.80 4.34
N ALA A 128 -2.45 34.86 3.95
CA ALA A 128 -1.83 36.16 3.67
C ALA A 128 -1.14 36.74 4.92
N GLY A 129 -1.76 36.63 6.10
CA GLY A 129 -1.13 37.01 7.37
C GLY A 129 0.12 36.18 7.72
N ALA A 130 0.17 34.90 7.34
CA ALA A 130 1.38 34.08 7.50
C ALA A 130 2.51 34.55 6.57
N ALA A 131 2.18 35.02 5.35
CA ALA A 131 3.14 35.64 4.44
C ALA A 131 3.78 36.92 5.02
N GLU A 132 3.00 37.72 5.76
CA GLU A 132 3.50 38.94 6.43
C GLU A 132 4.51 38.65 7.55
N ARG A 133 4.55 37.41 8.09
CA ARG A 133 5.55 36.99 9.08
C ARG A 133 6.95 36.81 8.48
N VAL A 134 7.06 36.82 7.16
CA VAL A 134 8.36 36.75 6.48
C VAL A 134 9.02 38.12 6.51
N GLY A 135 10.02 38.26 7.38
CA GLY A 135 10.82 39.47 7.55
C GLY A 135 12.23 39.34 6.96
N ALA A 136 13.16 40.19 7.42
CA ALA A 136 14.58 39.98 7.18
C ALA A 136 15.07 38.72 7.93
N GLY A 137 16.11 38.08 7.40
CA GLY A 137 16.69 36.83 7.89
C GLY A 137 16.09 35.58 7.23
N LEU A 138 16.41 34.43 7.84
CA LEU A 138 15.92 33.12 7.43
C LEU A 138 14.55 32.85 8.05
N THR A 139 13.57 32.50 7.22
CA THR A 139 12.23 32.09 7.64
C THR A 139 11.92 30.68 7.14
N PHE A 140 11.48 29.81 8.05
CA PHE A 140 10.92 28.50 7.74
C PHE A 140 9.40 28.56 7.85
N LEU A 141 8.71 28.24 6.76
CA LEU A 141 7.27 28.00 6.76
C LEU A 141 7.06 26.49 6.78
N VAL A 142 6.44 25.95 7.82
CA VAL A 142 6.42 24.51 8.11
C VAL A 142 4.98 24.02 8.30
N GLY A 143 4.67 22.85 7.74
CA GLY A 143 3.41 22.13 7.95
C GLY A 143 2.74 21.71 6.65
N TRP A 144 1.72 20.86 6.76
CA TRP A 144 0.97 20.38 5.58
C TRP A 144 0.18 21.52 4.96
N GLY A 145 0.55 21.97 3.76
CA GLY A 145 -0.01 23.18 3.16
C GLY A 145 0.85 24.43 3.36
N ALA A 146 2.08 24.31 3.87
CA ALA A 146 3.02 25.44 3.92
C ALA A 146 3.27 26.08 2.55
N ALA A 147 3.20 25.31 1.47
CA ALA A 147 3.32 25.80 0.09
C ALA A 147 2.10 26.58 -0.42
N LEU A 148 1.01 26.65 0.36
CA LEU A 148 -0.15 27.49 0.08
C LEU A 148 0.06 28.95 0.49
N VAL A 149 1.05 29.24 1.34
CA VAL A 149 1.35 30.62 1.75
C VAL A 149 1.80 31.41 0.52
N PRO A 150 1.19 32.57 0.22
CA PRO A 150 1.45 33.31 -1.01
C PRO A 150 2.77 34.11 -0.94
N VAL A 151 3.90 33.39 -0.90
CA VAL A 151 5.26 33.95 -0.90
C VAL A 151 6.13 33.26 -1.94
N GLU A 152 7.04 34.02 -2.52
CA GLU A 152 8.15 33.46 -3.28
C GLU A 152 9.10 32.75 -2.30
N ALA A 153 9.29 31.45 -2.50
CA ALA A 153 10.17 30.62 -1.70
C ALA A 153 11.53 30.48 -2.38
N ASP A 154 12.61 30.62 -1.61
CA ASP A 154 13.97 30.40 -2.09
C ASP A 154 14.35 28.91 -2.10
N CYS A 155 13.60 28.09 -1.36
CA CYS A 155 13.70 26.64 -1.37
C CYS A 155 12.38 26.00 -0.95
N VAL A 156 11.93 24.98 -1.68
CA VAL A 156 10.76 24.17 -1.34
C VAL A 156 11.19 22.75 -1.01
N VAL A 157 10.79 22.28 0.17
CA VAL A 157 11.09 20.96 0.70
C VAL A 157 9.80 20.22 0.95
N LEU A 158 9.75 18.95 0.54
CA LEU A 158 8.70 18.03 0.95
C LEU A 158 9.22 17.16 2.09
N ALA A 159 8.68 17.30 3.29
CA ALA A 159 8.86 16.35 4.39
C ALA A 159 7.82 15.23 4.24
N ASP A 160 8.27 14.07 3.78
CA ASP A 160 7.39 12.96 3.38
C ASP A 160 7.37 11.84 4.42
N LEU A 161 6.31 11.03 4.36
CA LEU A 161 6.07 9.93 5.31
C LEU A 161 5.19 8.83 4.67
N PRO A 162 5.63 7.56 4.68
CA PRO A 162 4.79 6.43 4.29
C PRO A 162 3.55 6.28 5.17
N ARG A 163 2.47 5.73 4.60
CA ARG A 163 1.19 5.58 5.31
C ARG A 163 1.30 4.57 6.45
N TRP A 164 2.02 3.45 6.29
CA TRP A 164 2.22 2.48 7.37
C TRP A 164 2.86 3.10 8.61
N GLU A 165 3.85 3.99 8.44
CA GLU A 165 4.51 4.69 9.54
C GLU A 165 3.55 5.69 10.21
N THR A 166 2.72 6.39 9.42
CA THR A 166 1.65 7.24 9.95
C THR A 166 0.69 6.44 10.84
N GLN A 167 0.31 5.22 10.41
CA GLN A 167 -0.54 4.34 11.21
C GLN A 167 0.13 3.93 12.53
N GLN A 168 1.43 3.62 12.51
CA GLN A 168 2.17 3.26 13.73
C GLN A 168 2.20 4.43 14.72
N ARG A 169 2.51 5.64 14.26
CA ARG A 169 2.46 6.85 15.09
C ARG A 169 1.07 7.07 15.69
N GLN A 170 0.02 6.90 14.89
CA GLN A 170 -1.36 7.01 15.37
C GLN A 170 -1.68 5.95 16.43
N ARG A 171 -1.26 4.70 16.25
CA ARG A 171 -1.42 3.64 17.26
C ARG A 171 -0.68 3.97 18.57
N GLN A 172 0.43 4.71 18.49
CA GLN A 172 1.21 5.20 19.63
C GLN A 172 0.67 6.51 20.25
N GLY A 173 -0.40 7.07 19.70
CA GLY A 173 -1.10 8.23 20.27
C GLY A 173 -0.94 9.53 19.50
N ALA A 174 -0.24 9.54 18.35
CA ALA A 174 -0.23 10.72 17.49
C ALA A 174 -1.66 11.05 17.01
N PRO A 175 -2.03 12.34 16.93
CA PRO A 175 -3.33 12.76 16.45
C PRO A 175 -3.39 12.77 14.92
N ASN A 176 -4.61 12.85 14.38
CA ASN A 176 -4.83 13.28 13.00
C ASN A 176 -4.49 14.77 12.82
N TRP A 177 -4.37 15.21 11.57
CA TRP A 177 -4.06 16.61 11.27
C TRP A 177 -5.17 17.55 11.78
N GLY A 178 -4.76 18.58 12.54
CA GLY A 178 -5.66 19.60 13.09
C GLY A 178 -6.56 19.09 14.22
N CYS A 179 -6.29 17.91 14.78
CA CYS A 179 -7.09 17.28 15.83
C CYS A 179 -6.33 17.13 17.15
N ASP A 180 -7.07 17.07 18.26
CA ASP A 180 -6.58 16.60 19.56
C ASP A 180 -7.25 15.26 19.91
N ASN A 181 -6.99 14.26 19.06
CA ASN A 181 -7.65 12.96 19.13
C ASN A 181 -6.68 11.80 19.42
N GLY A 182 -5.58 12.07 20.11
CA GLY A 182 -4.54 11.06 20.39
C GLY A 182 -5.06 9.79 21.07
N THR A 183 -6.08 9.93 21.94
CA THR A 183 -6.72 8.84 22.70
C THR A 183 -7.95 8.23 22.00
N GLU A 184 -8.32 8.71 20.82
CA GLU A 184 -9.44 8.18 20.05
C GLU A 184 -9.15 6.76 19.54
N ASP A 185 -10.22 6.01 19.27
CA ASP A 185 -10.17 4.71 18.59
C ASP A 185 -9.28 4.78 17.33
N PRO A 186 -8.21 3.96 17.23
CA PRO A 186 -7.34 3.92 16.06
C PRO A 186 -8.09 3.75 14.74
N LEU A 187 -9.22 3.03 14.73
CA LEU A 187 -10.02 2.85 13.51
C LEU A 187 -10.67 4.16 13.03
N ARG A 188 -11.08 5.03 13.95
CA ARG A 188 -11.64 6.35 13.59
C ARG A 188 -10.56 7.28 13.07
N LYS A 189 -9.35 7.20 13.63
CA LYS A 189 -8.19 7.94 13.13
C LYS A 189 -7.80 7.50 11.73
N TYR A 190 -7.72 6.19 11.54
CA TYR A 190 -7.47 5.57 10.24
C TYR A 190 -8.54 5.97 9.20
N LYS A 191 -9.82 5.96 9.56
CA LYS A 191 -10.92 6.41 8.70
C LYS A 191 -10.69 7.85 8.19
N ARG A 192 -10.33 8.78 9.07
CA ARG A 192 -10.01 10.17 8.65
C ARG A 192 -8.81 10.21 7.72
N SER A 193 -7.74 9.48 8.05
CA SER A 193 -6.55 9.39 7.22
C SER A 193 -6.90 8.89 5.80
N TYR A 194 -7.62 7.77 5.70
CA TYR A 194 -7.95 7.10 4.44
C TYR A 194 -8.88 7.91 3.54
N PHE A 195 -10.02 8.36 4.07
CA PHE A 195 -11.07 8.98 3.27
C PHE A 195 -10.83 10.47 2.98
N VAL A 196 -9.99 11.13 3.78
CA VAL A 196 -9.76 12.58 3.70
C VAL A 196 -8.29 12.90 3.50
N GLU A 197 -7.45 12.63 4.49
CA GLU A 197 -6.12 13.24 4.59
C GLU A 197 -5.19 12.74 3.48
N TRP A 198 -5.09 11.43 3.27
CA TRP A 198 -4.15 10.84 2.31
C TRP A 198 -4.46 11.22 0.86
N ARG A 199 -5.73 11.14 0.43
CA ARG A 199 -6.12 11.51 -0.94
C ARG A 199 -5.95 13.02 -1.19
N THR A 200 -6.17 13.85 -0.17
CA THR A 200 -5.91 15.29 -0.27
C THR A 200 -4.41 15.57 -0.34
N ALA A 201 -3.61 14.90 0.48
CA ALA A 201 -2.15 15.02 0.49
C ALA A 201 -1.53 14.57 -0.84
N ASP A 202 -2.01 13.46 -1.43
CA ASP A 202 -1.54 12.97 -2.73
C ASP A 202 -1.82 13.96 -3.88
N ARG A 203 -2.95 14.68 -3.83
CA ARG A 203 -3.27 15.73 -4.81
C ARG A 203 -2.37 16.95 -4.62
N HIS A 204 -2.30 17.49 -3.40
CA HIS A 204 -1.44 18.63 -3.07
C HIS A 204 0.03 18.36 -3.42
N LYS A 205 0.51 17.15 -3.11
CA LYS A 205 1.88 16.71 -3.45
C LYS A 205 2.15 16.79 -4.95
N GLN A 206 1.18 16.43 -5.80
CA GLN A 206 1.33 16.54 -7.26
C GLN A 206 1.45 18.00 -7.70
N ASP A 207 0.68 18.91 -7.09
CA ASP A 207 0.67 20.33 -7.44
C ASP A 207 2.00 21.04 -7.12
N ILE A 208 2.69 20.60 -6.07
CA ILE A 208 3.99 21.18 -5.67
C ILE A 208 5.21 20.41 -6.21
N TRP A 209 5.03 19.22 -6.81
CA TRP A 209 6.12 18.30 -7.14
C TRP A 209 7.22 18.91 -8.02
N SER A 210 6.84 19.70 -9.02
CA SER A 210 7.79 20.35 -9.94
C SER A 210 8.57 21.50 -9.32
N ARG A 211 8.10 22.03 -8.18
CA ARG A 211 8.72 23.12 -7.43
C ARG A 211 9.69 22.63 -6.35
N LEU A 212 9.69 21.33 -6.05
CA LEU A 212 10.53 20.77 -5.00
C LEU A 212 12.01 20.89 -5.37
N ASP A 213 12.80 21.35 -4.41
CA ASP A 213 14.25 21.38 -4.45
C ASP A 213 14.85 20.23 -3.64
N LEU A 214 14.22 19.91 -2.51
CA LEU A 214 14.67 18.90 -1.57
C LEU A 214 13.50 18.02 -1.10
N VAL A 215 13.82 16.81 -0.66
CA VAL A 215 12.89 15.90 0.00
C VAL A 215 13.52 15.44 1.31
N LEU A 216 12.75 15.50 2.38
CA LEU A 216 13.16 15.11 3.72
C LEU A 216 12.39 13.86 4.14
N ASP A 217 13.12 12.76 4.37
CA ASP A 217 12.60 11.56 5.02
C ASP A 217 12.55 11.79 6.53
N THR A 218 11.36 11.55 7.09
CA THR A 218 11.06 11.77 8.51
C THR A 218 10.72 10.48 9.26
N THR A 219 10.96 9.30 8.66
CA THR A 219 10.65 8.00 9.27
C THR A 219 11.56 7.65 10.45
N ALA A 220 12.84 8.05 10.37
CA ALA A 220 13.86 7.78 11.38
C ALA A 220 14.79 8.99 11.54
N GLU A 221 16.11 8.77 11.68
CA GLU A 221 17.09 9.84 11.57
C GLU A 221 16.90 10.59 10.25
N ALA A 222 16.79 11.93 10.32
CA ALA A 222 16.54 12.77 9.15
C ALA A 222 17.53 12.50 8.01
N VAL A 223 16.99 12.15 6.84
CA VAL A 223 17.74 12.06 5.58
C VAL A 223 17.15 13.07 4.61
N LEU A 224 17.94 14.08 4.27
CA LEU A 224 17.58 15.11 3.30
C LEU A 224 18.27 14.79 1.98
N VAL A 225 17.51 14.75 0.89
CA VAL A 225 18.03 14.49 -0.46
C VAL A 225 17.58 15.56 -1.45
N THR A 226 18.28 15.70 -2.56
CA THR A 226 17.82 16.57 -3.65
C THR A 226 16.57 15.99 -4.32
N ALA A 227 15.62 16.84 -4.69
CA ALA A 227 14.43 16.43 -5.42
C ALA A 227 14.79 15.82 -6.78
N ASP A 228 15.87 16.26 -7.40
CA ASP A 228 16.37 15.67 -8.64
C ASP A 228 16.87 14.24 -8.46
N ALA A 229 17.58 13.92 -7.38
CA ALA A 229 17.96 12.55 -7.08
C ALA A 229 16.73 11.66 -6.90
N VAL A 230 15.70 12.14 -6.19
CA VAL A 230 14.42 11.41 -6.05
C VAL A 230 13.77 11.19 -7.41
N ARG A 231 13.64 12.22 -8.25
CA ARG A 231 13.07 12.11 -9.61
C ARG A 231 13.83 11.09 -10.46
N ARG A 232 15.17 11.09 -10.43
CA ARG A 232 15.99 10.08 -11.13
C ARG A 232 15.76 8.68 -10.58
N GLY A 233 15.67 8.55 -9.25
CA GLY A 233 15.35 7.29 -8.58
C GLY A 233 14.01 6.72 -9.03
N LEU A 234 12.94 7.52 -8.98
CA LEU A 234 11.61 7.10 -9.43
C LEU A 234 11.57 6.73 -10.92
N ALA A 235 12.16 7.56 -11.79
CA ALA A 235 12.21 7.30 -13.23
C ALA A 235 12.97 5.99 -13.56
N SER A 236 14.01 5.72 -12.80
CA SER A 236 14.83 4.52 -12.88
C SER A 236 14.10 3.27 -12.39
N THR A 237 13.36 3.37 -11.28
CA THR A 237 12.51 2.30 -10.75
C THR A 237 11.39 1.92 -11.73
N ALA A 238 10.76 2.90 -12.39
CA ALA A 238 9.68 2.67 -13.35
C ALA A 238 10.10 1.92 -14.63
N ARG A 239 11.38 1.54 -14.79
CA ARG A 239 11.93 0.89 -16.00
C ARG A 239 12.69 -0.41 -15.71
N ARG A 240 12.56 -0.95 -14.51
CA ARG A 240 13.20 -2.19 -14.07
C ARG A 240 12.29 -2.99 -13.14
N PRO A 241 12.47 -4.31 -12.98
CA PRO A 241 11.88 -5.03 -11.86
C PRO A 241 12.32 -4.43 -10.52
N PHE A 242 11.40 -4.31 -9.58
CA PHE A 242 11.68 -3.78 -8.24
C PHE A 242 10.73 -4.38 -7.19
N ARG A 243 11.04 -4.15 -5.92
CA ARG A 243 10.18 -4.46 -4.77
C ARG A 243 9.94 -3.20 -3.95
N VAL A 244 8.80 -3.16 -3.29
CA VAL A 244 8.52 -2.18 -2.23
C VAL A 244 8.91 -2.79 -0.88
N MET A 245 9.10 -1.96 0.15
CA MET A 245 9.41 -2.46 1.48
C MET A 245 8.17 -3.12 2.11
N PRO A 246 8.21 -4.43 2.41
CA PRO A 246 7.08 -5.12 3.00
C PRO A 246 6.80 -4.63 4.41
N TYR A 247 5.52 -4.56 4.78
CA TYR A 247 5.07 -4.21 6.12
C TYR A 247 4.33 -5.38 6.75
N PHE A 248 4.80 -5.84 7.92
CA PHE A 248 4.28 -6.99 8.65
C PHE A 248 3.50 -6.52 9.89
N ASP A 249 2.28 -7.02 10.09
CA ASP A 249 1.41 -6.60 11.20
C ASP A 249 0.86 -7.83 11.98
N PRO A 250 0.92 -7.83 13.32
CA PRO A 250 0.24 -8.85 14.12
C PRO A 250 -1.28 -8.76 14.01
N GLY A 251 -1.98 -9.85 14.34
CA GLY A 251 -3.44 -9.89 14.32
C GLY A 251 -4.04 -10.98 15.20
N SER A 252 -5.35 -10.90 15.45
CA SER A 252 -6.06 -11.83 16.34
C SER A 252 -6.08 -13.28 15.86
N TRP A 253 -5.82 -13.50 14.57
CA TRP A 253 -5.79 -14.81 13.92
C TRP A 253 -4.38 -15.23 13.47
N GLY A 254 -3.40 -14.35 13.66
CA GLY A 254 -2.07 -14.48 13.05
C GLY A 254 -1.31 -15.73 13.47
N GLY A 255 -0.59 -16.29 12.50
CA GLY A 255 0.24 -17.47 12.61
C GLY A 255 1.72 -17.19 12.85
N GLN A 256 2.54 -18.17 12.49
CA GLN A 256 3.99 -18.20 12.76
C GLN A 256 4.83 -18.42 11.50
N TRP A 257 4.21 -18.67 10.35
CA TRP A 257 4.90 -19.01 9.12
C TRP A 257 5.78 -17.85 8.63
N MET A 258 5.26 -16.62 8.64
CA MET A 258 6.03 -15.45 8.22
C MET A 258 7.26 -15.21 9.10
N ARG A 259 7.17 -15.51 10.40
CA ARG A 259 8.32 -15.43 11.30
C ARG A 259 9.44 -16.38 10.85
N GLU A 260 9.09 -17.63 10.57
CA GLU A 260 10.06 -18.65 10.17
C GLU A 260 10.63 -18.41 8.77
N VAL A 261 9.78 -18.06 7.79
CA VAL A 261 10.16 -17.97 6.38
C VAL A 261 10.77 -16.62 6.02
N CYS A 262 10.19 -15.51 6.52
CA CYS A 262 10.67 -14.15 6.25
C CYS A 262 11.75 -13.67 7.24
N GLY A 263 12.11 -14.49 8.23
CA GLY A 263 13.16 -14.18 9.20
C GLY A 263 12.82 -12.99 10.10
N LEU A 264 11.57 -12.91 10.57
CA LEU A 264 11.09 -11.80 11.40
C LEU A 264 11.49 -11.97 12.87
N ASP A 265 11.50 -10.85 13.59
CA ASP A 265 11.81 -10.83 15.01
C ASP A 265 10.76 -11.57 15.84
N ALA A 266 11.19 -12.11 16.99
CA ALA A 266 10.32 -12.85 17.90
C ALA A 266 9.51 -11.95 18.85
N GLU A 267 9.66 -10.62 18.76
CA GLU A 267 9.02 -9.67 19.68
C GLU A 267 7.49 -9.60 19.50
N PRO A 268 6.92 -9.40 18.29
CA PRO A 268 5.48 -9.57 18.09
C PRO A 268 5.06 -11.03 18.33
N PRO A 269 3.91 -11.29 18.98
CA PRO A 269 3.50 -12.65 19.34
C PRO A 269 3.19 -13.53 18.13
N ASN A 270 2.73 -12.92 17.04
CA ASN A 270 2.41 -13.54 15.76
C ASN A 270 2.54 -12.52 14.62
N PHE A 271 2.29 -12.97 13.40
CA PHE A 271 2.04 -12.10 12.25
C PHE A 271 0.79 -12.59 11.55
N ALA A 272 -0.10 -11.66 11.22
CA ALA A 272 -1.34 -11.96 10.50
C ALA A 272 -1.22 -11.50 9.05
N TRP A 273 -0.81 -10.25 8.86
CA TRP A 273 -0.68 -9.63 7.55
C TRP A 273 0.77 -9.36 7.19
N CYS A 274 1.11 -9.54 5.92
CA CYS A 274 2.19 -8.81 5.29
C CYS A 274 1.72 -8.18 3.98
N PHE A 275 1.85 -6.86 3.94
CA PHE A 275 1.63 -6.05 2.75
C PHE A 275 2.93 -6.02 1.96
N ASP A 276 3.13 -6.95 1.01
CA ASP A 276 4.37 -7.08 0.24
C ASP A 276 4.30 -6.34 -1.11
N CYS A 277 3.09 -6.03 -1.59
CA CYS A 277 2.87 -5.15 -2.74
C CYS A 277 1.53 -4.42 -2.65
N VAL A 278 1.46 -3.42 -1.77
CA VAL A 278 0.43 -2.39 -1.69
C VAL A 278 1.10 -1.03 -1.79
N PRO A 279 1.42 -0.53 -3.01
CA PRO A 279 2.19 0.72 -3.17
C PRO A 279 1.57 1.93 -2.46
N GLU A 280 0.26 1.92 -2.25
CA GLU A 280 -0.43 2.92 -1.44
C GLU A 280 0.02 2.94 0.03
N GLU A 281 0.33 1.79 0.63
CA GLU A 281 0.73 1.65 2.04
C GLU A 281 2.24 1.52 2.23
N ASN A 282 2.94 0.89 1.27
CA ASN A 282 4.36 0.54 1.38
C ASN A 282 5.31 1.72 1.13
N SER A 283 6.54 1.55 1.62
CA SER A 283 7.66 2.41 1.27
C SER A 283 8.39 1.92 0.01
N LEU A 284 9.07 2.85 -0.64
CA LEU A 284 10.13 2.63 -1.61
C LEU A 284 11.44 3.14 -1.01
N LEU A 285 12.45 2.27 -0.92
CA LEU A 285 13.77 2.65 -0.43
C LEU A 285 14.68 3.00 -1.61
N LEU A 286 15.28 4.19 -1.58
CA LEU A 286 16.24 4.64 -2.58
C LEU A 286 17.62 4.79 -1.92
N GLU A 287 18.67 4.27 -2.56
CA GLU A 287 20.06 4.56 -2.18
C GLU A 287 20.56 5.73 -3.01
N ILE A 288 20.79 6.87 -2.34
CA ILE A 288 21.26 8.13 -2.94
C ILE A 288 22.51 8.56 -2.17
N ASP A 289 23.64 8.68 -2.87
CA ASP A 289 24.89 9.19 -2.31
C ASP A 289 25.29 8.47 -1.00
N GLY A 290 25.21 7.12 -1.02
CA GLY A 290 25.52 6.26 0.12
C GLY A 290 24.52 6.31 1.28
N SER A 291 23.42 7.06 1.15
CA SER A 291 22.35 7.17 2.14
C SER A 291 21.09 6.46 1.64
N THR A 292 20.45 5.67 2.49
CA THR A 292 19.12 5.12 2.21
C THR A 292 18.07 6.14 2.64
N VAL A 293 17.20 6.53 1.72
CA VAL A 293 16.02 7.37 1.98
C VAL A 293 14.77 6.51 1.83
N GLU A 294 13.84 6.65 2.77
CA GLU A 294 12.56 5.96 2.79
C GLU A 294 11.43 6.91 2.38
N LEU A 295 10.75 6.61 1.28
CA LEU A 295 9.68 7.44 0.73
C LEU A 295 8.42 6.60 0.48
N PRO A 296 7.22 7.16 0.45
CA PRO A 296 6.02 6.44 0.00
C PRO A 296 6.21 5.86 -1.40
N ALA A 297 5.93 4.56 -1.59
CA ALA A 297 5.92 3.95 -2.92
C ALA A 297 4.86 4.60 -3.83
N GLN A 298 3.81 5.17 -3.24
CA GLN A 298 2.80 5.98 -3.93
C GLN A 298 3.39 7.13 -4.74
N ASN A 299 4.55 7.69 -4.35
CA ASN A 299 5.22 8.72 -5.15
C ASN A 299 5.60 8.19 -6.55
N LEU A 300 6.01 6.93 -6.67
CA LEU A 300 6.29 6.32 -7.97
C LEU A 300 5.01 6.23 -8.84
N VAL A 301 3.90 5.83 -8.22
CA VAL A 301 2.61 5.66 -8.90
C VAL A 301 2.10 7.00 -9.42
N LEU A 302 2.18 8.06 -8.60
CA LEU A 302 1.72 9.39 -8.97
C LEU A 302 2.58 10.04 -10.06
N GLN A 303 3.91 9.86 -9.99
CA GLN A 303 4.85 10.58 -10.85
C GLN A 303 5.20 9.85 -12.16
N HIS A 304 5.12 8.51 -12.18
CA HIS A 304 5.39 7.70 -13.37
C HIS A 304 4.26 6.70 -13.71
N PRO A 305 2.98 7.10 -13.70
CA PRO A 305 1.87 6.16 -13.88
C PRO A 305 1.87 5.49 -15.26
N ALA A 306 2.35 6.18 -16.31
CA ALA A 306 2.34 5.62 -17.66
C ALA A 306 3.42 4.55 -17.85
N GLU A 307 4.63 4.80 -17.36
CA GLU A 307 5.76 3.87 -17.41
C GLU A 307 5.56 2.69 -16.46
N LEU A 308 5.01 2.95 -15.27
CA LEU A 308 4.73 1.92 -14.28
C LEU A 308 3.55 1.05 -14.71
N LEU A 309 2.35 1.65 -14.83
CA LEU A 309 1.09 0.92 -14.97
C LEU A 309 0.81 0.48 -16.41
N GLY A 310 1.29 1.27 -17.39
CA GLY A 310 0.89 1.17 -18.78
C GLY A 310 -0.28 2.09 -19.11
N ARG A 311 -0.34 2.56 -20.37
CA ARG A 311 -1.32 3.59 -20.80
C ARG A 311 -2.77 3.14 -20.63
N ARG A 312 -3.09 1.88 -20.93
CA ARG A 312 -4.46 1.34 -20.83
C ARG A 312 -4.88 1.14 -19.37
N THR A 313 -3.98 0.65 -18.52
CA THR A 313 -4.21 0.53 -17.07
C THR A 313 -4.43 1.91 -16.44
N ARG A 314 -3.56 2.88 -16.75
CA ARG A 314 -3.73 4.27 -16.31
C ARG A 314 -5.04 4.89 -16.80
N ALA A 315 -5.45 4.62 -18.03
CA ALA A 315 -6.71 5.15 -18.55
C ALA A 315 -7.95 4.59 -17.78
N ARG A 316 -7.84 3.39 -17.23
CA ARG A 316 -8.92 2.74 -16.48
C ARG A 316 -8.95 3.16 -15.00
N PHE A 317 -7.80 3.33 -14.36
CA PHE A 317 -7.71 3.54 -12.91
C PHE A 317 -7.08 4.89 -12.49
N GLY A 318 -6.61 5.69 -13.44
CA GLY A 318 -5.84 6.90 -13.14
C GLY A 318 -4.43 6.58 -12.62
N ALA A 319 -3.92 7.41 -11.73
CA ALA A 319 -2.66 7.19 -11.02
C ALA A 319 -2.88 6.38 -9.74
N GLU A 320 -3.56 5.24 -9.88
CA GLU A 320 -3.80 4.26 -8.81
C GLU A 320 -3.22 2.92 -9.23
N PHE A 321 -2.53 2.25 -8.31
CA PHE A 321 -1.98 0.93 -8.55
C PHE A 321 -3.07 -0.11 -8.28
N PRO A 322 -3.59 -0.85 -9.27
CA PRO A 322 -4.90 -1.53 -9.14
C PRO A 322 -4.85 -2.96 -8.61
N ILE A 323 -3.65 -3.52 -8.39
CA ILE A 323 -3.45 -4.91 -7.96
C ILE A 323 -2.61 -4.91 -6.68
N ARG A 324 -3.01 -5.72 -5.71
CA ARG A 324 -2.22 -5.96 -4.51
C ARG A 324 -1.98 -7.45 -4.25
N PHE A 325 -0.84 -7.70 -3.62
CA PHE A 325 -0.42 -9.02 -3.15
C PHE A 325 -0.16 -8.92 -1.66
N ASP A 326 -1.01 -9.58 -0.88
CA ASP A 326 -0.91 -9.62 0.57
C ASP A 326 -0.72 -11.06 1.05
N LEU A 327 0.05 -11.21 2.10
CA LEU A 327 0.31 -12.48 2.75
C LEU A 327 -0.57 -12.58 4.01
N LEU A 328 -1.46 -13.58 4.05
CA LEU A 328 -2.32 -13.86 5.18
C LEU A 328 -1.88 -15.17 5.83
N ASP A 329 -1.32 -15.07 7.03
CA ASP A 329 -0.75 -16.19 7.78
C ASP A 329 -1.71 -16.67 8.88
N THR A 330 -2.39 -17.79 8.63
CA THR A 330 -3.19 -18.51 9.65
C THR A 330 -2.50 -19.78 10.15
N MET A 331 -1.21 -19.99 9.83
CA MET A 331 -0.44 -21.21 10.16
C MET A 331 -0.15 -21.31 11.66
N GLY A 332 -0.78 -22.27 12.33
CA GLY A 332 -0.77 -22.36 13.79
C GLY A 332 -1.54 -21.21 14.47
N GLY A 333 -2.35 -20.49 13.71
CA GLY A 333 -3.22 -19.41 14.15
C GLY A 333 -4.69 -19.84 14.18
N GLY A 334 -5.59 -18.97 13.74
CA GLY A 334 -7.02 -19.28 13.63
C GLY A 334 -7.62 -18.81 12.31
N ASN A 335 -8.91 -19.06 12.12
CA ASN A 335 -9.63 -18.62 10.91
C ASN A 335 -9.51 -17.09 10.71
N LEU A 336 -9.45 -16.63 9.46
CA LEU A 336 -9.72 -15.22 9.14
C LEU A 336 -11.18 -14.90 9.46
N SER A 337 -11.60 -13.63 9.55
CA SER A 337 -13.04 -13.32 9.69
C SER A 337 -13.86 -13.87 8.53
N LEU A 338 -15.07 -14.35 8.81
CA LEU A 338 -16.07 -14.58 7.76
C LEU A 338 -16.55 -13.24 7.22
N GLN A 339 -16.46 -13.06 5.91
CA GLN A 339 -16.60 -11.73 5.31
C GLN A 339 -17.13 -11.79 3.88
N VAL A 340 -17.51 -10.62 3.38
CA VAL A 340 -17.90 -10.39 1.98
C VAL A 340 -17.40 -9.00 1.53
N HIS A 341 -16.99 -8.90 0.28
CA HIS A 341 -16.59 -7.63 -0.33
C HIS A 341 -17.76 -6.95 -1.04
N PRO A 342 -17.80 -5.60 -1.08
CA PRO A 342 -18.88 -4.88 -1.72
C PRO A 342 -18.98 -5.18 -3.22
N LEU A 343 -20.19 -5.17 -3.76
CA LEU A 343 -20.41 -5.09 -5.19
C LEU A 343 -19.95 -3.73 -5.74
N THR A 344 -19.61 -3.69 -7.03
CA THR A 344 -19.13 -2.46 -7.69
C THR A 344 -20.12 -1.31 -7.59
N GLU A 345 -21.41 -1.54 -7.79
CA GLU A 345 -22.43 -0.48 -7.63
C GLU A 345 -22.49 0.03 -6.19
N TYR A 346 -22.41 -0.89 -5.22
CA TYR A 346 -22.50 -0.56 -3.80
C TYR A 346 -21.34 0.32 -3.35
N ILE A 347 -20.09 -0.08 -3.69
CA ILE A 347 -18.91 0.66 -3.26
C ILE A 347 -18.84 2.07 -3.87
N GLN A 348 -19.30 2.21 -5.12
CA GLN A 348 -19.42 3.49 -5.81
C GLN A 348 -20.45 4.39 -5.13
N ARG A 349 -21.66 3.87 -4.88
CA ARG A 349 -22.77 4.64 -4.31
C ARG A 349 -22.52 5.05 -2.86
N GLU A 350 -22.04 4.13 -2.02
CA GLU A 350 -21.92 4.36 -0.58
C GLU A 350 -20.63 5.10 -0.21
N PHE A 351 -19.50 4.79 -0.88
CA PHE A 351 -18.17 5.26 -0.47
C PHE A 351 -17.43 6.10 -1.52
N GLY A 352 -17.94 6.14 -2.77
CA GLY A 352 -17.34 6.92 -3.86
C GLY A 352 -16.13 6.26 -4.53
N MET A 353 -15.85 4.97 -4.27
CA MET A 353 -14.74 4.25 -4.87
C MET A 353 -15.14 3.71 -6.26
N PRO A 354 -14.36 3.94 -7.34
CA PRO A 354 -14.78 3.59 -8.70
C PRO A 354 -14.72 2.09 -9.04
N TYR A 355 -14.03 1.26 -8.26
CA TYR A 355 -13.94 -0.19 -8.44
C TYR A 355 -13.93 -0.87 -7.06
N THR A 356 -14.15 -2.17 -7.04
CA THR A 356 -14.28 -2.94 -5.79
C THR A 356 -13.09 -3.87 -5.57
N GLN A 357 -13.02 -4.43 -4.36
CA GLN A 357 -12.12 -5.53 -4.01
C GLN A 357 -12.71 -6.84 -4.52
N ASP A 358 -12.30 -7.21 -5.72
CA ASP A 358 -12.28 -8.62 -6.13
C ASP A 358 -10.98 -9.24 -5.61
N GLU A 359 -11.03 -10.48 -5.13
CA GLU A 359 -9.85 -11.16 -4.59
C GLU A 359 -9.78 -12.65 -4.96
N SER A 360 -8.62 -13.24 -4.71
CA SER A 360 -8.43 -14.68 -4.79
C SER A 360 -7.41 -15.15 -3.77
N TYR A 361 -7.55 -16.39 -3.31
CA TYR A 361 -6.60 -17.03 -2.41
C TYR A 361 -5.74 -18.02 -3.18
N TYR A 362 -4.47 -17.66 -3.38
CA TYR A 362 -3.45 -18.58 -3.82
C TYR A 362 -2.72 -19.17 -2.60
N LEU A 363 -2.73 -20.48 -2.44
CA LEU A 363 -2.12 -21.12 -1.28
C LEU A 363 -0.62 -21.26 -1.49
N LEU A 364 0.19 -20.47 -0.78
CA LEU A 364 1.64 -20.65 -0.73
C LEU A 364 2.00 -21.92 0.04
N ASP A 365 1.33 -22.13 1.18
CA ASP A 365 1.49 -23.31 2.03
C ASP A 365 0.15 -23.62 2.73
N ALA A 366 -0.03 -24.86 3.16
CA ALA A 366 -1.22 -25.30 3.86
C ALA A 366 -0.94 -26.58 4.65
N ALA A 367 -1.33 -26.63 5.93
CA ALA A 367 -1.18 -27.84 6.72
C ALA A 367 -2.26 -28.89 6.36
N PRO A 368 -2.05 -30.18 6.69
CA PRO A 368 -3.10 -31.19 6.53
C PRO A 368 -4.38 -30.80 7.28
N GLY A 369 -5.50 -30.70 6.56
CA GLY A 369 -6.81 -30.31 7.13
C GLY A 369 -7.17 -28.83 6.93
N ALA A 370 -6.25 -28.03 6.39
CA ALA A 370 -6.54 -26.66 5.96
C ALA A 370 -7.69 -26.63 4.95
N HIS A 371 -8.50 -25.58 5.01
CA HIS A 371 -9.65 -25.39 4.15
C HIS A 371 -9.97 -23.91 3.98
N VAL A 372 -10.73 -23.58 2.93
CA VAL A 372 -11.30 -22.26 2.69
C VAL A 372 -12.82 -22.36 2.82
N TYR A 373 -13.42 -21.44 3.58
CA TYR A 373 -14.85 -21.22 3.56
C TYR A 373 -15.19 -20.40 2.32
N LEU A 374 -16.07 -20.90 1.45
CA LEU A 374 -16.35 -20.25 0.16
C LEU A 374 -17.78 -20.48 -0.33
N GLY A 375 -18.53 -19.39 -0.46
CA GLY A 375 -19.91 -19.38 -0.92
C GLY A 375 -20.88 -20.14 0.00
N LEU A 376 -22.15 -20.05 -0.33
CA LEU A 376 -23.24 -20.50 0.52
C LEU A 376 -23.56 -21.96 0.27
N ARG A 377 -24.07 -22.67 1.29
CA ARG A 377 -24.54 -24.03 1.11
C ARG A 377 -25.84 -24.05 0.31
N GLU A 378 -26.04 -25.14 -0.42
CA GLU A 378 -27.27 -25.38 -1.17
C GLU A 378 -28.52 -25.29 -0.26
N GLY A 379 -29.52 -24.50 -0.68
CA GLY A 379 -30.84 -24.47 -0.03
C GLY A 379 -30.88 -23.82 1.36
N ILE A 380 -29.89 -23.01 1.73
CA ILE A 380 -29.95 -22.24 2.99
C ILE A 380 -31.10 -21.22 2.96
N ASP A 381 -31.57 -20.83 4.15
CA ASP A 381 -32.50 -19.71 4.31
C ASP A 381 -31.71 -18.42 4.60
N PRO A 382 -31.71 -17.43 3.68
CA PRO A 382 -31.04 -16.15 3.89
C PRO A 382 -31.52 -15.40 5.13
N GLU A 383 -32.84 -15.39 5.40
CA GLU A 383 -33.40 -14.66 6.54
C GLU A 383 -32.92 -15.27 7.86
N GLN A 384 -32.85 -16.61 7.93
CA GLN A 384 -32.35 -17.32 9.09
C GLN A 384 -30.85 -17.07 9.32
N MET A 385 -30.02 -17.12 8.27
CA MET A 385 -28.58 -16.82 8.38
C MET A 385 -28.37 -15.41 8.95
N MET A 386 -29.10 -14.42 8.44
CA MET A 386 -29.00 -13.04 8.90
C MET A 386 -29.52 -12.86 10.33
N ALA A 387 -30.57 -13.59 10.74
CA ALA A 387 -31.06 -13.60 12.11
C ALA A 387 -30.04 -14.19 13.10
N ASP A 388 -29.35 -15.26 12.71
CA ASP A 388 -28.33 -15.91 13.53
C ASP A 388 -27.09 -15.02 13.69
N LEU A 389 -26.62 -14.38 12.61
CA LEU A 389 -25.54 -13.40 12.66
C LEU A 389 -25.88 -12.24 13.63
N ARG A 390 -27.09 -11.70 13.55
CA ARG A 390 -27.56 -10.62 14.43
C ARG A 390 -27.64 -11.08 15.90
N THR A 391 -28.08 -12.31 16.12
CA THR A 391 -28.15 -12.92 17.45
C THR A 391 -26.74 -13.09 18.06
N ALA A 392 -25.79 -13.63 17.29
CA ALA A 392 -24.40 -13.75 17.70
C ALA A 392 -23.78 -12.39 18.03
N GLN A 393 -24.02 -11.37 17.19
CA GLN A 393 -23.52 -10.01 17.41
C GLN A 393 -24.09 -9.36 18.69
N GLN A 394 -25.30 -9.74 19.11
CA GLN A 394 -25.95 -9.25 20.33
C GLN A 394 -25.54 -10.01 21.60
N GLY A 395 -24.59 -10.95 21.50
CA GLY A 395 -24.14 -11.79 22.62
C GLY A 395 -25.05 -12.98 22.90
N GLY A 396 -25.85 -13.40 21.92
CA GLY A 396 -26.64 -14.62 21.94
C GLY A 396 -25.80 -15.86 21.65
N ALA A 397 -26.39 -16.86 20.99
CA ALA A 397 -25.67 -18.04 20.56
C ALA A 397 -24.64 -17.70 19.46
N ASP A 398 -23.53 -18.42 19.44
CA ASP A 398 -22.50 -18.28 18.41
C ASP A 398 -23.04 -18.64 17.02
N PHE A 399 -22.54 -17.94 16.00
CA PHE A 399 -22.84 -18.24 14.61
C PHE A 399 -22.09 -19.48 14.14
N VAL A 400 -22.83 -20.53 13.74
CA VAL A 400 -22.29 -21.79 13.22
C VAL A 400 -22.11 -21.66 11.70
N ALA A 401 -20.92 -21.24 11.26
CA ALA A 401 -20.67 -20.92 9.85
C ALA A 401 -20.89 -22.12 8.92
N GLU A 402 -20.57 -23.34 9.37
CA GLU A 402 -20.69 -24.58 8.61
C GLU A 402 -22.14 -24.96 8.29
N ASP A 403 -23.13 -24.39 8.97
CA ASP A 403 -24.55 -24.58 8.63
C ASP A 403 -24.94 -23.79 7.37
N TYR A 404 -24.19 -22.72 7.04
CA TYR A 404 -24.53 -21.76 5.99
C TYR A 404 -23.50 -21.66 4.86
N VAL A 405 -22.23 -21.95 5.11
CA VAL A 405 -21.10 -21.69 4.19
C VAL A 405 -20.38 -23.00 3.86
N ASN A 406 -20.00 -23.20 2.60
CA ASN A 406 -19.25 -24.40 2.20
C ASN A 406 -17.81 -24.35 2.72
N THR A 407 -17.19 -25.52 2.88
CA THR A 407 -15.75 -25.65 3.11
C THR A 407 -15.11 -26.49 2.03
N PHE A 408 -14.00 -25.98 1.47
CA PHE A 408 -13.22 -26.68 0.46
C PHE A 408 -11.80 -26.96 0.98
N PRO A 409 -11.29 -28.20 0.88
CA PRO A 409 -9.93 -28.52 1.29
C PRO A 409 -8.90 -27.68 0.53
N ALA A 410 -7.89 -27.17 1.23
CA ALA A 410 -6.85 -26.32 0.67
C ALA A 410 -5.49 -27.04 0.69
N ARG A 411 -4.75 -26.96 -0.41
CA ARG A 411 -3.40 -27.51 -0.55
C ARG A 411 -2.46 -26.46 -1.14
N PRO A 412 -1.13 -26.59 -0.92
CA PRO A 412 -0.17 -25.72 -1.58
C PRO A 412 -0.40 -25.68 -3.10
N HIS A 413 -0.43 -24.47 -3.63
CA HIS A 413 -0.70 -24.13 -5.03
C HIS A 413 -2.14 -24.32 -5.51
N ASP A 414 -3.11 -24.56 -4.61
CA ASP A 414 -4.51 -24.35 -4.97
C ASP A 414 -4.79 -22.84 -5.14
N HIS A 415 -5.79 -22.50 -5.95
CA HIS A 415 -6.22 -21.13 -6.21
C HIS A 415 -7.75 -21.05 -6.16
N PHE A 416 -8.27 -20.30 -5.20
CA PHE A 416 -9.71 -20.09 -4.99
C PHE A 416 -10.10 -18.68 -5.40
N LEU A 417 -11.15 -18.53 -6.23
CA LEU A 417 -11.58 -17.24 -6.74
C LEU A 417 -12.68 -16.66 -5.88
N ILE A 418 -12.65 -15.34 -5.66
CA ILE A 418 -13.54 -14.67 -4.72
C ILE A 418 -14.01 -13.35 -5.35
N PRO A 419 -14.84 -13.42 -6.42
CA PRO A 419 -15.43 -12.22 -6.98
C PRO A 419 -16.30 -11.52 -5.92
N ALA A 420 -16.38 -10.20 -6.00
CA ALA A 420 -17.15 -9.37 -5.07
C ALA A 420 -18.57 -9.91 -4.82
N GLY A 421 -19.01 -9.89 -3.56
CA GLY A 421 -20.28 -10.46 -3.11
C GLY A 421 -20.24 -11.95 -2.71
N THR A 422 -19.09 -12.63 -2.79
CA THR A 422 -18.93 -14.01 -2.30
C THR A 422 -18.67 -14.00 -0.79
N VAL A 423 -19.44 -14.77 -0.02
CA VAL A 423 -19.13 -15.02 1.40
C VAL A 423 -17.93 -15.95 1.49
N HIS A 424 -16.90 -15.57 2.23
CA HIS A 424 -15.67 -16.35 2.30
C HIS A 424 -14.88 -16.14 3.60
N SER A 425 -13.93 -17.04 3.86
CA SER A 425 -12.91 -16.93 4.91
C SER A 425 -11.78 -17.92 4.65
N SER A 426 -10.52 -17.51 4.82
CA SER A 426 -9.43 -18.48 4.98
C SER A 426 -9.60 -19.21 6.31
N GLY A 427 -9.58 -20.54 6.29
CA GLY A 427 -9.52 -21.34 7.51
C GLY A 427 -8.16 -21.23 8.19
N ALA A 428 -8.06 -21.81 9.38
CA ALA A 428 -6.80 -22.00 10.08
C ALA A 428 -5.81 -22.84 9.24
N ASP A 429 -4.53 -22.73 9.59
CA ASP A 429 -3.45 -23.54 9.02
C ASP A 429 -3.21 -23.35 7.51
N SER A 430 -3.36 -22.12 7.02
CA SER A 430 -3.08 -21.72 5.65
C SER A 430 -2.11 -20.54 5.58
N MET A 431 -1.23 -20.55 4.59
CA MET A 431 -0.46 -19.39 4.17
C MET A 431 -0.99 -18.94 2.81
N VAL A 432 -1.83 -17.91 2.84
CA VAL A 432 -2.48 -17.38 1.63
C VAL A 432 -1.65 -16.23 1.09
N LEU A 433 -1.37 -16.29 -0.22
CA LEU A 433 -1.09 -15.12 -1.03
C LEU A 433 -2.43 -14.64 -1.59
N GLU A 434 -2.96 -13.58 -0.99
CA GLU A 434 -4.14 -12.88 -1.45
C GLU A 434 -3.75 -12.05 -2.68
N ILE A 435 -4.38 -12.34 -3.81
CA ILE A 435 -4.23 -11.55 -5.04
C ILE A 435 -5.54 -10.80 -5.23
N SER A 436 -5.52 -9.48 -5.08
CA SER A 436 -6.76 -8.71 -5.06
C SER A 436 -6.65 -7.34 -5.69
N ALA A 437 -7.80 -6.73 -5.95
CA ALA A 437 -7.88 -5.33 -6.32
C ALA A 437 -7.59 -4.44 -5.10
N THR A 438 -6.98 -3.28 -5.33
CA THR A 438 -6.43 -2.45 -4.25
C THR A 438 -7.39 -1.88 -3.20
N PRO A 439 -8.72 -1.71 -3.37
CA PRO A 439 -9.60 -1.17 -2.32
C PRO A 439 -9.69 -2.02 -1.04
N TYR A 440 -8.67 -1.98 -0.16
CA TYR A 440 -8.43 -2.97 0.91
C TYR A 440 -9.16 -2.69 2.23
N ILE A 441 -9.63 -1.46 2.47
CA ILE A 441 -10.36 -1.14 3.69
C ILE A 441 -11.76 -1.79 3.70
N PHE A 442 -12.33 -2.10 2.52
CA PHE A 442 -13.73 -2.49 2.34
C PHE A 442 -13.98 -4.00 2.51
N THR A 443 -13.79 -4.47 3.74
CA THR A 443 -14.08 -5.85 4.14
C THR A 443 -15.24 -5.87 5.11
N PHE A 444 -16.42 -6.34 4.67
CA PHE A 444 -17.59 -6.42 5.54
C PHE A 444 -17.55 -7.72 6.32
N LYS A 445 -17.03 -7.62 7.55
CA LYS A 445 -16.97 -8.76 8.46
C LYS A 445 -18.37 -9.11 8.94
N MET A 446 -18.75 -10.36 8.78
CA MET A 446 -20.03 -10.92 9.21
C MET A 446 -19.87 -11.61 10.56
N TRP A 447 -18.78 -12.37 10.74
CA TRP A 447 -18.49 -13.11 11.96
C TRP A 447 -16.99 -13.23 12.19
N ASP A 448 -16.57 -13.15 13.46
CA ASP A 448 -15.16 -13.25 13.84
C ASP A 448 -14.89 -14.36 14.88
N TRP A 449 -15.73 -15.40 14.87
CA TRP A 449 -15.56 -16.62 15.68
C TRP A 449 -15.58 -16.36 17.19
N GLY A 450 -16.37 -15.38 17.63
CA GLY A 450 -16.47 -14.99 19.04
C GLY A 450 -15.19 -14.40 19.63
N ARG A 451 -14.19 -14.06 18.80
CA ARG A 451 -12.88 -13.59 19.26
C ARG A 451 -12.88 -12.10 19.57
N LEU A 452 -11.98 -11.73 20.48
CA LEU A 452 -11.62 -10.34 20.74
C LEU A 452 -10.42 -9.95 19.87
N GLY A 453 -10.34 -8.67 19.52
CA GLY A 453 -9.15 -8.06 18.94
C GLY A 453 -8.00 -8.01 19.95
N LEU A 454 -6.82 -7.57 19.47
CA LEU A 454 -5.64 -7.41 20.33
C LEU A 454 -5.83 -6.36 21.43
N ASP A 455 -6.80 -5.47 21.28
CA ASP A 455 -7.23 -4.46 22.26
C ASP A 455 -8.22 -5.02 23.31
N GLY A 456 -8.56 -6.31 23.25
CA GLY A 456 -9.53 -6.95 24.12
C GLY A 456 -10.98 -6.59 23.84
N LYS A 457 -11.29 -5.95 22.70
CA LYS A 457 -12.65 -5.59 22.29
C LYS A 457 -13.09 -6.43 21.08
N PRO A 458 -14.39 -6.68 20.88
CA PRO A 458 -14.86 -7.27 19.63
C PRO A 458 -14.44 -6.42 18.43
N ARG A 459 -13.96 -7.07 17.35
CA ARG A 459 -13.68 -6.38 16.09
C ARG A 459 -14.99 -5.84 15.49
N PRO A 460 -14.94 -4.74 14.72
CA PRO A 460 -16.13 -4.26 14.02
C PRO A 460 -16.74 -5.35 13.13
N ILE A 461 -18.05 -5.49 13.20
CA ILE A 461 -18.88 -6.37 12.37
C ILE A 461 -19.86 -5.48 11.59
N ASN A 462 -20.06 -5.78 10.32
CA ASN A 462 -20.73 -4.92 9.35
C ASN A 462 -21.90 -5.66 8.67
N ILE A 463 -22.77 -6.27 9.47
CA ILE A 463 -23.86 -7.15 8.99
C ILE A 463 -24.75 -6.47 7.95
N ASP A 464 -25.14 -5.21 8.14
CA ASP A 464 -26.04 -4.52 7.21
C ASP A 464 -25.36 -4.22 5.85
N HIS A 465 -24.07 -3.85 5.88
CA HIS A 465 -23.27 -3.74 4.66
C HIS A 465 -23.11 -5.11 3.99
N ALA A 466 -22.86 -6.17 4.76
CA ALA A 466 -22.73 -7.52 4.23
C ALA A 466 -24.02 -8.00 3.56
N GLU A 467 -25.18 -7.88 4.23
CA GLU A 467 -26.50 -8.28 3.73
C GLU A 467 -26.80 -7.67 2.36
N ALA A 468 -26.46 -6.39 2.17
CA ALA A 468 -26.68 -5.66 0.93
C ALA A 468 -25.76 -6.09 -0.23
N ASN A 469 -24.75 -6.92 0.03
CA ASN A 469 -23.71 -7.28 -0.94
C ASN A 469 -23.60 -8.79 -1.19
N ILE A 470 -24.15 -9.64 -0.32
CA ILE A 470 -24.15 -11.09 -0.52
C ILE A 470 -24.85 -11.45 -1.84
N GLN A 471 -24.17 -12.23 -2.67
CA GLN A 471 -24.75 -12.90 -3.83
C GLN A 471 -25.27 -14.27 -3.40
N TRP A 472 -26.56 -14.30 -3.07
CA TRP A 472 -27.25 -15.47 -2.49
C TRP A 472 -27.34 -16.67 -3.43
N ASP A 473 -27.14 -16.46 -4.73
CA ASP A 473 -27.12 -17.47 -5.79
C ASP A 473 -25.76 -18.17 -5.96
N ARG A 474 -24.73 -17.76 -5.19
CA ARG A 474 -23.42 -18.44 -5.15
C ARG A 474 -23.44 -19.61 -4.18
N ASP A 475 -24.31 -20.58 -4.48
CA ASP A 475 -24.48 -21.83 -3.75
C ASP A 475 -23.36 -22.84 -4.01
N THR A 476 -23.46 -24.03 -3.43
CA THR A 476 -22.44 -25.09 -3.55
C THR A 476 -22.14 -25.44 -5.01
N ALA A 477 -23.18 -25.67 -5.82
CA ALA A 477 -23.01 -26.08 -7.20
C ALA A 477 -22.38 -24.99 -8.06
N TRP A 478 -22.80 -23.73 -7.85
CA TRP A 478 -22.22 -22.60 -8.56
C TRP A 478 -20.75 -22.38 -8.18
N VAL A 479 -20.42 -22.45 -6.90
CA VAL A 479 -19.04 -22.23 -6.40
C VAL A 479 -18.08 -23.29 -6.95
N GLU A 480 -18.46 -24.57 -6.92
CA GLU A 480 -17.63 -25.65 -7.45
C GLU A 480 -17.34 -25.47 -8.95
N GLN A 481 -18.32 -25.00 -9.71
CA GLN A 481 -18.19 -24.81 -11.17
C GLN A 481 -17.35 -23.60 -11.54
N ASN A 482 -17.40 -22.53 -10.75
CA ASN A 482 -16.88 -21.21 -11.15
C ASN A 482 -15.66 -20.74 -10.34
N LEU A 483 -15.49 -21.19 -9.09
CA LEU A 483 -14.52 -20.58 -8.16
C LEU A 483 -13.41 -21.54 -7.69
N VAL A 484 -13.60 -22.85 -7.81
CA VAL A 484 -12.66 -23.86 -7.31
C VAL A 484 -12.03 -24.61 -8.48
N GLY A 485 -10.71 -24.83 -8.42
CA GLY A 485 -10.01 -25.69 -9.38
C GLY A 485 -9.96 -25.18 -10.81
N GLN A 486 -10.07 -23.85 -11.01
CA GLN A 486 -10.12 -23.19 -12.32
C GLN A 486 -8.74 -23.09 -12.99
N VAL A 487 -8.10 -24.24 -13.20
CA VAL A 487 -6.75 -24.35 -13.76
C VAL A 487 -6.79 -24.88 -15.20
N ALA A 488 -6.15 -24.15 -16.12
CA ALA A 488 -5.98 -24.56 -17.50
C ALA A 488 -4.53 -24.35 -17.95
N GLU A 489 -3.87 -25.41 -18.42
CA GLU A 489 -2.59 -25.28 -19.11
C GLU A 489 -2.80 -24.55 -20.45
N LEU A 490 -1.96 -23.54 -20.70
CA LEU A 490 -2.06 -22.72 -21.92
C LEU A 490 -0.94 -23.00 -22.90
N ALA A 491 0.27 -23.18 -22.37
CA ALA A 491 1.47 -23.40 -23.13
C ALA A 491 2.49 -24.18 -22.31
N ALA A 492 3.30 -24.97 -23.01
CA ALA A 492 4.45 -25.65 -22.42
C ALA A 492 5.56 -25.78 -23.47
N SER A 493 6.80 -25.81 -22.99
CA SER A 493 7.99 -26.08 -23.79
C SER A 493 9.00 -26.87 -22.95
N GLU A 494 10.14 -27.22 -23.54
CA GLU A 494 11.21 -27.86 -22.79
C GLU A 494 11.69 -26.95 -21.66
N GLY A 495 11.44 -27.36 -20.42
CA GLY A 495 11.90 -26.66 -19.23
C GLY A 495 10.95 -25.60 -18.67
N TRP A 496 9.74 -25.40 -19.21
CA TRP A 496 8.70 -24.59 -18.57
C TRP A 496 7.26 -24.92 -19.00
N ARG A 497 6.28 -24.60 -18.15
CA ARG A 497 4.85 -24.59 -18.50
C ARG A 497 4.12 -23.38 -17.89
N GLU A 498 3.07 -22.94 -18.55
CA GLU A 498 2.20 -21.83 -18.15
C GLU A 498 0.76 -22.32 -17.95
N GLU A 499 0.19 -21.95 -16.81
CA GLU A 499 -1.18 -22.28 -16.41
C GLU A 499 -1.95 -20.98 -16.13
N ARG A 500 -3.17 -20.87 -16.65
CA ARG A 500 -4.18 -19.96 -16.09
C ARG A 500 -4.75 -20.59 -14.84
N THR A 501 -4.80 -19.88 -13.72
CA THR A 501 -5.28 -20.47 -12.45
C THR A 501 -6.33 -19.64 -11.72
N GLY A 502 -6.48 -18.35 -12.05
CA GLY A 502 -7.34 -17.47 -11.27
C GLY A 502 -7.94 -16.32 -12.04
N LEU A 503 -8.87 -16.65 -12.94
CA LEU A 503 -9.64 -15.64 -13.67
C LEU A 503 -11.12 -16.00 -13.61
N HIS A 504 -11.87 -15.37 -12.70
CA HIS A 504 -13.32 -15.34 -12.82
C HIS A 504 -13.70 -14.27 -13.86
N GLU A 505 -14.80 -14.47 -14.59
CA GLU A 505 -15.15 -13.56 -15.69
C GLU A 505 -15.47 -12.13 -15.23
N LEU A 506 -15.96 -11.99 -14.00
CA LEU A 506 -16.29 -10.70 -13.35
C LEU A 506 -15.06 -9.95 -12.84
N GLU A 507 -13.93 -10.63 -12.68
CA GLU A 507 -12.70 -10.04 -12.17
C GLU A 507 -11.90 -9.42 -13.31
N PHE A 508 -11.17 -8.34 -13.04
CA PHE A 508 -10.27 -7.75 -14.03
C PHE A 508 -8.83 -8.23 -13.90
N ILE A 509 -8.49 -8.96 -12.84
CA ILE A 509 -7.13 -9.44 -12.60
C ILE A 509 -6.96 -10.77 -13.32
N GLU A 510 -6.08 -10.82 -14.30
CA GLU A 510 -5.65 -12.07 -14.93
C GLU A 510 -4.48 -12.64 -14.13
N THR A 511 -4.48 -13.94 -13.88
CA THR A 511 -3.35 -14.62 -13.25
C THR A 511 -2.78 -15.76 -14.08
N ARG A 512 -1.45 -15.86 -14.09
CA ARG A 512 -0.68 -16.94 -14.74
C ARG A 512 0.33 -17.51 -13.78
N ARG A 513 0.32 -18.84 -13.64
CA ARG A 513 1.37 -19.58 -12.96
C ARG A 513 2.35 -20.15 -13.97
N HIS A 514 3.62 -19.88 -13.77
CA HIS A 514 4.70 -20.41 -14.60
C HIS A 514 5.55 -21.34 -13.77
N TRP A 515 5.70 -22.57 -14.21
CA TRP A 515 6.63 -23.54 -13.64
C TRP A 515 7.87 -23.63 -14.53
N ILE A 516 9.07 -23.49 -13.95
CA ILE A 516 10.29 -23.20 -14.70
C ILE A 516 11.44 -24.06 -14.15
N ARG A 517 12.06 -24.87 -15.00
CA ARG A 517 13.32 -25.61 -14.73
C ARG A 517 14.51 -25.05 -15.50
N GLY A 518 14.26 -24.51 -16.69
CA GLY A 518 15.25 -23.89 -17.56
C GLY A 518 15.13 -22.37 -17.54
N ARG A 519 14.85 -21.79 -18.69
CA ARG A 519 14.60 -20.36 -18.87
C ARG A 519 13.22 -20.18 -19.50
N SER A 520 12.45 -19.23 -18.98
CA SER A 520 11.15 -18.83 -19.54
C SER A 520 11.23 -17.38 -20.03
N GLU A 521 10.63 -17.12 -21.19
CA GLU A 521 10.53 -15.79 -21.79
C GLU A 521 9.20 -15.16 -21.41
N HIS A 522 9.23 -13.86 -21.11
CA HIS A 522 8.07 -13.10 -20.69
C HIS A 522 8.08 -11.73 -21.36
N HIS A 523 6.92 -11.10 -21.44
CA HIS A 523 6.77 -9.75 -21.95
C HIS A 523 5.67 -9.02 -21.19
N THR A 524 5.89 -7.75 -20.85
CA THR A 524 4.89 -6.94 -20.13
C THR A 524 3.71 -6.54 -21.00
N HIS A 525 3.89 -6.55 -22.32
CA HIS A 525 2.91 -6.12 -23.32
C HIS A 525 2.31 -4.74 -22.98
N GLY A 526 3.11 -3.83 -22.43
CA GLY A 526 2.65 -2.49 -22.10
C GLY A 526 1.67 -2.40 -20.93
N THR A 527 1.54 -3.44 -20.09
CA THR A 527 0.88 -3.38 -18.78
C THR A 527 1.83 -3.77 -17.65
N VAL A 528 1.61 -3.23 -16.46
CA VAL A 528 2.29 -3.69 -15.25
C VAL A 528 1.99 -5.15 -14.95
N GLN A 529 2.99 -5.87 -14.45
CA GLN A 529 2.85 -7.22 -13.93
C GLN A 529 3.33 -7.26 -12.48
N VAL A 530 2.53 -7.81 -11.59
CA VAL A 530 2.91 -8.14 -10.20
C VAL A 530 3.18 -9.63 -10.14
N LYS A 531 4.27 -10.04 -9.48
CA LYS A 531 4.68 -11.45 -9.43
C LYS A 531 5.11 -11.85 -8.04
N ASN A 532 4.90 -13.12 -7.69
CA ASN A 532 5.47 -13.72 -6.48
C ASN A 532 6.20 -15.03 -6.83
N LEU A 533 7.35 -15.29 -6.19
CA LEU A 533 8.03 -16.58 -6.28
C LEU A 533 7.38 -17.59 -5.34
N VAL A 534 6.35 -18.28 -5.85
CA VAL A 534 5.50 -19.19 -5.08
C VAL A 534 6.06 -20.60 -4.91
N HIS A 535 7.16 -20.96 -5.58
CA HIS A 535 7.86 -22.23 -5.40
C HIS A 535 9.35 -22.11 -5.75
N GLY A 536 10.19 -22.81 -5.00
CA GLY A 536 11.63 -22.86 -5.19
C GLY A 536 12.37 -21.71 -4.49
N ALA A 537 13.66 -21.91 -4.23
CA ALA A 537 14.42 -21.07 -3.32
C ALA A 537 14.70 -19.66 -3.85
N GLU A 538 14.95 -19.54 -5.15
CA GLU A 538 15.49 -18.33 -5.75
C GLU A 538 15.31 -18.33 -7.28
N ALA A 539 14.99 -17.17 -7.84
CA ALA A 539 14.85 -16.92 -9.26
C ALA A 539 15.68 -15.71 -9.68
N LEU A 540 16.12 -15.69 -10.93
CA LEU A 540 16.74 -14.52 -11.54
C LEU A 540 15.88 -14.00 -12.69
N VAL A 541 15.60 -12.70 -12.65
CA VAL A 541 14.91 -11.94 -13.69
C VAL A 541 15.95 -11.16 -14.49
N GLU A 542 16.00 -11.38 -15.80
CA GLU A 542 17.05 -10.84 -16.67
C GLU A 542 16.45 -10.05 -17.84
N SER A 543 17.13 -8.99 -18.25
CA SER A 543 16.84 -8.26 -19.49
C SER A 543 17.57 -8.91 -20.68
N PRO A 544 16.87 -9.35 -21.74
CA PRO A 544 17.51 -9.85 -22.96
C PRO A 544 18.44 -8.83 -23.64
N THR A 545 18.19 -7.53 -23.44
CA THR A 545 18.94 -6.43 -24.06
C THR A 545 19.87 -5.72 -23.08
N GLY A 546 19.92 -6.13 -21.81
CA GLY A 546 20.67 -5.42 -20.76
C GLY A 546 20.06 -4.07 -20.38
N ALA A 547 18.74 -3.87 -20.52
CA ALA A 547 18.06 -2.63 -20.15
C ALA A 547 18.01 -2.38 -18.64
N PHE A 548 18.18 -3.43 -17.83
CA PHE A 548 18.29 -3.38 -16.38
C PHE A 548 19.23 -4.50 -15.90
N GLU A 549 19.84 -4.28 -14.74
CA GLU A 549 20.73 -5.25 -14.08
C GLU A 549 19.96 -6.51 -13.64
N PRO A 550 20.55 -7.72 -13.68
CA PRO A 550 19.90 -8.93 -13.23
C PRO A 550 19.30 -8.79 -11.83
N PHE A 551 18.03 -9.16 -11.68
CA PHE A 551 17.24 -8.95 -10.48
C PHE A 551 16.93 -10.30 -9.82
N VAL A 552 17.48 -10.54 -8.64
CA VAL A 552 17.28 -11.77 -7.86
C VAL A 552 16.01 -11.65 -7.02
N VAL A 553 15.23 -12.73 -6.96
CA VAL A 553 14.01 -12.85 -6.17
C VAL A 553 14.08 -14.13 -5.36
N HIS A 554 13.74 -14.08 -4.08
CA HIS A 554 13.73 -15.23 -3.19
C HIS A 554 12.31 -15.75 -2.94
N TYR A 555 12.21 -16.94 -2.37
CA TYR A 555 10.92 -17.59 -2.10
C TYR A 555 9.97 -16.67 -1.32
N ALA A 556 8.69 -16.67 -1.71
CA ALA A 556 7.61 -15.85 -1.16
C ALA A 556 7.74 -14.33 -1.37
N GLU A 557 8.79 -13.84 -2.03
CA GLU A 557 8.91 -12.43 -2.35
C GLU A 557 8.02 -12.02 -3.52
N THR A 558 7.29 -10.93 -3.33
CA THR A 558 6.54 -10.25 -4.38
C THR A 558 7.40 -9.17 -5.02
N PHE A 559 7.35 -9.04 -6.35
CA PHE A 559 8.03 -8.01 -7.13
C PHE A 559 7.15 -7.49 -8.27
N ILE A 560 7.43 -6.26 -8.68
CA ILE A 560 6.70 -5.54 -9.73
C ILE A 560 7.60 -5.45 -10.97
N VAL A 561 7.04 -5.77 -12.14
CA VAL A 561 7.64 -5.51 -13.44
C VAL A 561 6.84 -4.40 -14.13
N PRO A 562 7.37 -3.16 -14.18
CA PRO A 562 6.72 -2.03 -14.84
C PRO A 562 6.37 -2.30 -16.31
N ALA A 563 5.28 -1.69 -16.79
CA ALA A 563 4.86 -1.77 -18.18
C ALA A 563 5.98 -1.41 -19.16
N ALA A 564 6.84 -0.44 -18.80
CA ALA A 564 7.95 0.04 -19.63
C ALA A 564 9.11 -0.97 -19.81
N VAL A 565 9.14 -2.08 -19.07
CA VAL A 565 10.22 -3.07 -19.16
C VAL A 565 10.20 -3.84 -20.49
N GLY A 566 9.01 -4.20 -20.99
CA GLY A 566 8.89 -5.00 -22.21
C GLY A 566 9.33 -6.45 -21.99
N ALA A 567 10.27 -6.93 -22.81
CA ALA A 567 10.77 -8.31 -22.76
C ALA A 567 11.69 -8.55 -21.55
N TYR A 568 11.51 -9.67 -20.87
CA TYR A 568 12.41 -10.17 -19.82
C TYR A 568 12.38 -11.70 -19.75
N THR A 569 13.30 -12.29 -19.00
CA THR A 569 13.30 -13.75 -18.78
C THR A 569 13.40 -14.10 -17.30
N VAL A 570 12.85 -15.25 -16.93
CA VAL A 570 12.94 -15.80 -15.57
C VAL A 570 13.52 -17.20 -15.62
N ARG A 571 14.46 -17.50 -14.72
CA ARG A 571 15.08 -18.82 -14.56
C ARG A 571 15.45 -19.12 -13.11
N PRO A 572 15.62 -20.39 -12.72
CA PRO A 572 16.22 -20.74 -11.43
C PRO A 572 17.62 -20.13 -11.29
N HIS A 573 17.96 -19.73 -10.07
CA HIS A 573 19.24 -19.12 -9.74
C HIS A 573 19.75 -19.60 -8.37
N GLY A 574 21.05 -19.41 -8.13
CA GLY A 574 21.73 -19.82 -6.91
C GLY A 574 21.37 -21.25 -6.45
N PRO A 575 20.76 -21.43 -5.27
CA PRO A 575 20.42 -22.75 -4.73
C PRO A 575 19.32 -23.49 -5.51
N ALA A 576 18.56 -22.80 -6.37
CA ALA A 576 17.50 -23.42 -7.18
C ALA A 576 17.98 -23.95 -8.54
N VAL A 577 19.28 -23.79 -8.89
CA VAL A 577 19.80 -24.30 -10.16
C VAL A 577 19.63 -25.83 -10.23
N GLY A 578 18.98 -26.30 -11.30
CA GLY A 578 18.68 -27.71 -11.51
C GLY A 578 17.40 -28.20 -10.83
N THR A 579 16.71 -27.34 -10.06
CA THR A 579 15.36 -27.61 -9.54
C THR A 579 14.30 -26.87 -10.33
N GLU A 580 13.03 -27.17 -10.05
CA GLU A 580 11.90 -26.40 -10.57
C GLU A 580 11.61 -25.23 -9.63
N ILE A 581 11.27 -24.07 -10.20
CA ILE A 581 10.72 -22.91 -9.49
C ILE A 581 9.32 -22.63 -10.06
N ALA A 582 8.51 -21.87 -9.35
CA ALA A 582 7.25 -21.36 -9.90
C ALA A 582 6.99 -19.92 -9.51
N THR A 583 6.47 -19.15 -10.46
CA THR A 583 5.97 -17.79 -10.22
C THR A 583 4.48 -17.72 -10.48
N ILE A 584 3.74 -17.00 -9.64
CA ILE A 584 2.40 -16.50 -10.00
C ILE A 584 2.56 -15.06 -10.48
N THR A 585 1.87 -14.70 -11.57
CA THR A 585 1.91 -13.38 -12.18
C THR A 585 0.49 -12.86 -12.28
N ALA A 586 0.27 -11.60 -11.97
CA ALA A 586 -1.01 -10.90 -12.08
C ALA A 586 -0.87 -9.61 -12.90
N TRP A 587 -1.89 -9.29 -13.69
CA TRP A 587 -2.03 -8.02 -14.39
C TRP A 587 -3.50 -7.69 -14.67
N VAL A 588 -3.77 -6.48 -15.18
CA VAL A 588 -5.13 -6.08 -15.55
C VAL A 588 -5.47 -6.62 -16.94
N ARG A 589 -6.43 -7.53 -17.02
CA ARG A 589 -6.91 -8.10 -18.29
C ARG A 589 -7.44 -7.02 -19.23
N GLY A 590 -7.03 -7.09 -20.49
CA GLY A 590 -7.46 -6.19 -21.56
C GLY A 590 -6.68 -4.87 -21.61
N THR A 591 -5.64 -4.70 -20.80
CA THR A 591 -4.75 -3.52 -20.85
C THR A 591 -3.43 -3.81 -21.54
N GLU A 592 -3.18 -5.06 -21.93
CA GLU A 592 -2.07 -5.46 -22.78
C GLU A 592 -2.18 -4.81 -24.17
N THR A 593 -1.04 -4.54 -24.78
CA THR A 593 -0.89 -4.04 -26.14
C THR A 593 -0.40 -5.19 -27.04
N THR A 594 -0.89 -5.19 -28.28
CA THR A 594 -0.57 -6.21 -29.29
C THR A 594 0.67 -5.87 -30.12
N ASP A 595 1.32 -4.75 -29.80
CA ASP A 595 2.35 -4.12 -30.62
C ASP A 595 3.75 -4.74 -30.42
#